data_AF-A0AAJ8BRH1-F1
#
_entry.id   AF-A0AAJ8BRH1-F1
#
_cell.length_a   1.000
_cell.length_b   1.000
_cell.length_c   1.000
_cell.angle_alpha   90.00
_cell.angle_beta   90.00
_cell.angle_gamma   90.00
#
_symmetry.space_group_name_H-M   'P 1'
#
loop_
_entity.id
_entity.type
_entity.pdbx_description
1 polymer ?
#
loop_
_entity_poly.entity_id
_entity_poly.type
_entity_poly.pdbx_seq_one_letter_code
_entity_poly.pdbx_strand_id
1 'polypeptide(L)'
;MFLASLPPNTPITVTITGTQPHTPPTLTTELSSLFASAASDSLCAHTETLHQHHTSPTSIIHLTYWSTTNYETWLKSPKVSAFFASLPSNQEDEAPGIYHETLTIQPSRIQGATNHPVPSGCQDHSAASEEERTYWSERFDSLSQEWVGQVLGAGLPGGVVSSRGCYSSSVPSTISTSEGVKRYPLTLGRDVQLLYFVDLQHMETLGRKSAEHVKLRKAFMEAYGPGGVLFGGGLKLWVETAVLRDGDFKGEYWGCEKGTGLLGVRGVMGVE
;
A
#
# COMPACT_ATOMS: atom_id res chain seq x y z
N MET A 1 -6.13 14.10 -15.64
CA MET A 1 -5.26 13.52 -14.59
C MET A 1 -4.50 14.66 -13.94
N PHE A 2 -4.52 14.73 -12.62
CA PHE A 2 -3.80 15.73 -11.84
C PHE A 2 -2.49 15.14 -11.34
N LEU A 3 -1.48 16.01 -11.18
CA LEU A 3 -0.23 15.65 -10.52
C LEU A 3 -0.25 16.23 -9.11
N ALA A 4 0.14 15.42 -8.14
CA ALA A 4 0.32 15.84 -6.77
C ALA A 4 1.79 16.14 -6.51
N SER A 5 2.05 17.23 -5.79
CA SER A 5 3.39 17.61 -5.34
C SER A 5 3.36 17.92 -3.85
N LEU A 6 4.42 17.54 -3.16
CA LEU A 6 4.63 17.93 -1.78
C LEU A 6 5.20 19.37 -1.74
N PRO A 7 4.93 20.14 -0.67
CA PRO A 7 5.59 21.43 -0.47
C PRO A 7 7.12 21.27 -0.54
N PRO A 8 7.84 22.16 -1.24
CA PRO A 8 9.29 22.09 -1.33
C PRO A 8 9.96 22.05 0.04
N ASN A 9 11.02 21.24 0.17
CA ASN A 9 11.84 21.11 1.39
C ASN A 9 11.11 20.58 2.65
N THR A 10 9.90 20.05 2.51
CA THR A 10 9.14 19.44 3.61
C THR A 10 9.06 17.93 3.42
N PRO A 11 10.06 17.15 3.88
CA PRO A 11 9.97 15.70 3.82
C PRO A 11 8.80 15.18 4.67
N ILE A 12 8.14 14.17 4.14
CA ILE A 12 7.09 13.44 4.86
C ILE A 12 7.65 12.11 5.34
N THR A 13 7.05 11.58 6.39
CA THR A 13 7.28 10.20 6.79
C THR A 13 6.04 9.38 6.46
N VAL A 14 6.25 8.24 5.81
CA VAL A 14 5.22 7.22 5.60
C VAL A 14 5.63 6.00 6.39
N THR A 15 4.71 5.44 7.16
CA THR A 15 4.94 4.19 7.88
C THR A 15 4.02 3.10 7.36
N ILE A 16 4.58 1.93 7.12
CA ILE A 16 3.86 0.70 6.82
C ILE A 16 4.11 -0.24 7.99
N THR A 17 3.14 -0.35 8.89
CA THR A 17 3.27 -1.15 10.11
C THR A 17 2.26 -2.27 10.08
N GLY A 18 2.69 -3.51 10.26
CA GLY A 18 1.77 -4.63 10.12
C GLY A 18 1.99 -5.77 11.10
N THR A 19 0.96 -6.59 11.20
CA THR A 19 0.94 -7.84 11.95
C THR A 19 0.75 -9.02 11.01
N GLN A 20 1.43 -10.12 11.29
CA GLN A 20 1.28 -11.40 10.59
C GLN A 20 0.20 -12.27 11.25
N PRO A 21 -0.26 -13.34 10.58
CA PRO A 21 -1.40 -14.12 11.05
C PRO A 21 -1.20 -14.79 12.41
N HIS A 22 0.05 -15.09 12.79
CA HIS A 22 0.41 -15.68 14.08
C HIS A 22 0.55 -14.65 15.22
N THR A 23 0.41 -13.36 14.94
CA THR A 23 0.52 -12.32 15.98
C THR A 23 -0.63 -12.41 16.98
N PRO A 24 -0.35 -12.45 18.29
CA PRO A 24 -1.38 -12.47 19.32
C PRO A 24 -2.43 -11.36 19.14
N PRO A 25 -3.74 -11.66 19.25
CA PRO A 25 -4.80 -10.66 19.07
C PRO A 25 -4.68 -9.45 20.00
N THR A 26 -4.13 -9.65 21.21
CA THR A 26 -3.86 -8.57 22.18
C THR A 26 -2.88 -7.55 21.63
N LEU A 27 -1.76 -7.99 21.07
CA LEU A 27 -0.75 -7.12 20.45
C LEU A 27 -1.28 -6.43 19.20
N THR A 28 -2.06 -7.16 18.39
CA THR A 28 -2.73 -6.57 17.22
C THR A 28 -3.69 -5.44 17.62
N THR A 29 -4.49 -5.66 18.67
CA THR A 29 -5.44 -4.65 19.20
C THR A 29 -4.70 -3.44 19.78
N GLU A 30 -3.65 -3.69 20.56
CA GLU A 30 -2.83 -2.64 21.15
C GLU A 30 -2.17 -1.78 20.06
N LEU A 31 -1.55 -2.40 19.06
CA LEU A 31 -0.95 -1.70 17.93
C LEU A 31 -1.97 -0.85 17.17
N SER A 32 -3.14 -1.40 16.84
CA SER A 32 -4.21 -0.63 16.21
C SER A 32 -4.67 0.55 17.05
N SER A 33 -4.71 0.40 18.38
CA SER A 33 -5.06 1.50 19.29
C SER A 33 -4.03 2.64 19.27
N LEU A 34 -2.73 2.33 19.11
CA LEU A 34 -1.68 3.36 19.02
C LEU A 34 -1.86 4.25 17.78
N PHE A 35 -2.21 3.66 16.63
CA PHE A 35 -2.51 4.43 15.41
C PHE A 35 -3.84 5.17 15.49
N ALA A 36 -4.87 4.58 16.10
CA ALA A 36 -6.14 5.26 16.32
C ALA A 36 -5.99 6.49 17.25
N SER A 37 -5.16 6.39 18.30
CA SER A 37 -4.81 7.54 19.14
C SER A 37 -4.05 8.60 18.36
N ALA A 38 -3.06 8.21 17.54
CA ALA A 38 -2.32 9.16 16.71
C ALA A 38 -3.22 9.98 15.77
N ALA A 39 -4.22 9.32 15.17
CA ALA A 39 -5.22 9.98 14.34
C ALA A 39 -6.14 10.90 15.15
N SER A 40 -6.63 10.44 16.31
CA SER A 40 -7.51 11.23 17.19
C SER A 40 -6.81 12.48 17.73
N ASP A 41 -5.51 12.37 18.02
CA ASP A 41 -4.66 13.46 18.50
C ASP A 41 -4.14 14.34 17.35
N SER A 42 -4.56 14.10 16.11
CA SER A 42 -4.13 14.83 14.91
C SER A 42 -2.61 14.84 14.69
N LEU A 43 -1.91 13.78 15.13
CA LEU A 43 -0.47 13.63 14.93
C LEU A 43 -0.13 13.16 13.51
N CYS A 44 -0.95 12.30 12.91
CA CYS A 44 -0.81 11.91 11.51
C CYS A 44 -1.75 12.72 10.61
N ALA A 45 -1.32 12.95 9.36
CA ALA A 45 -2.17 13.57 8.35
C ALA A 45 -3.27 12.61 7.87
N HIS A 46 -2.94 11.32 7.80
CA HIS A 46 -3.86 10.26 7.41
C HIS A 46 -3.36 8.92 7.95
N THR A 47 -4.27 8.06 8.39
CA THR A 47 -4.00 6.66 8.68
C THR A 47 -5.12 5.80 8.11
N GLU A 48 -4.77 4.64 7.59
CA GLU A 48 -5.73 3.63 7.16
C GLU A 48 -5.30 2.24 7.61
N THR A 49 -6.30 1.47 8.07
CA THR A 49 -6.14 0.05 8.38
C THR A 49 -6.55 -0.77 7.16
N LEU A 50 -5.59 -1.55 6.65
CA LEU A 50 -5.70 -2.40 5.49
C LEU A 50 -5.53 -3.86 5.90
N HIS A 51 -6.08 -4.75 5.07
CA HIS A 51 -5.99 -6.19 5.19
C HIS A 51 -5.25 -6.73 3.98
N GLN A 52 -4.24 -7.56 4.20
CA GLN A 52 -3.47 -8.13 3.09
C GLN A 52 -4.21 -9.31 2.46
N HIS A 53 -4.36 -9.27 1.14
CA HIS A 53 -5.01 -10.36 0.39
C HIS A 53 -4.25 -11.70 0.55
N HIS A 54 -5.00 -12.80 0.50
CA HIS A 54 -4.50 -14.20 0.56
C HIS A 54 -3.74 -14.61 1.83
N THR A 55 -3.88 -13.86 2.92
CA THR A 55 -3.43 -14.32 4.24
C THR A 55 -4.64 -14.81 5.04
N SER A 56 -4.58 -16.03 5.57
CA SER A 56 -5.58 -16.59 6.47
C SER A 56 -4.89 -17.26 7.67
N PRO A 57 -5.03 -16.73 8.91
CA PRO A 57 -5.66 -15.45 9.28
C PRO A 57 -5.09 -14.23 8.52
N THR A 58 -5.85 -13.15 8.44
CA THR A 58 -5.47 -12.00 7.61
C THR A 58 -4.48 -11.08 8.31
N SER A 59 -3.38 -10.75 7.64
CA SER A 59 -2.42 -9.74 8.11
C SER A 59 -3.04 -8.35 8.08
N ILE A 60 -2.84 -7.58 9.15
CA ILE A 60 -3.32 -6.19 9.25
C ILE A 60 -2.16 -5.25 8.98
N ILE A 61 -2.41 -4.17 8.24
CA ILE A 61 -1.43 -3.15 7.89
C ILE A 61 -2.00 -1.78 8.19
N HIS A 62 -1.29 -0.98 8.98
CA HIS A 62 -1.52 0.44 9.14
C HIS A 62 -0.59 1.21 8.19
N LEU A 63 -1.20 1.80 7.16
CA LEU A 63 -0.53 2.74 6.26
C LEU A 63 -0.80 4.16 6.77
N THR A 64 0.26 4.86 7.19
CA THR A 64 0.11 6.15 7.86
C THR A 64 1.06 7.19 7.30
N TYR A 65 0.53 8.39 7.08
CA TYR A 65 1.23 9.55 6.55
C TYR A 65 1.41 10.60 7.64
N TRP A 66 2.63 11.09 7.78
CA TRP A 66 3.04 11.97 8.86
C TRP A 66 3.84 13.16 8.34
N SER A 67 3.80 14.29 9.06
CA SER A 67 4.96 15.17 9.07
C SER A 67 6.10 14.44 9.80
N THR A 68 7.34 14.65 9.36
CA THR A 68 8.50 13.97 9.97
C THR A 68 8.62 14.28 11.47
N THR A 69 8.38 15.53 11.87
CA THR A 69 8.38 15.95 13.29
C THR A 69 7.30 15.25 14.13
N ASN A 70 6.08 15.10 13.59
CA ASN A 70 5.00 14.46 14.33
C ASN A 70 5.24 12.96 14.47
N TYR A 71 5.78 12.31 13.43
CA TYR A 71 6.17 10.91 13.52
C TYR A 71 7.20 10.68 14.63
N GLU A 72 8.25 11.50 14.70
CA GLU A 72 9.24 11.40 15.77
C GLU A 72 8.62 11.61 17.17
N THR A 73 7.70 12.56 17.27
CA THR A 73 6.98 12.84 18.53
C THR A 73 6.13 11.64 18.96
N TRP A 74 5.39 11.04 18.01
CA TRP A 74 4.60 9.84 18.25
C TRP A 74 5.47 8.65 18.65
N LEU A 75 6.55 8.39 17.91
CA LEU A 75 7.46 7.27 18.16
C LEU A 75 8.14 7.36 19.53
N LYS A 76 8.53 8.57 19.95
CA LYS A 76 9.16 8.84 21.26
C LYS A 76 8.15 8.92 22.41
N SER A 77 6.85 8.85 22.15
CA SER A 77 5.85 8.90 23.21
C SER A 77 6.00 7.68 24.14
N PRO A 78 5.72 7.82 25.46
CA PRO A 78 5.95 6.74 26.42
C PRO A 78 5.22 5.43 26.07
N LYS A 79 3.99 5.52 25.54
CA LYS A 79 3.20 4.33 25.18
C LYS A 79 3.78 3.62 23.96
N VAL A 80 4.09 4.36 22.90
CA VAL A 80 4.58 3.78 21.63
C VAL A 80 5.98 3.20 21.82
N SER A 81 6.87 3.95 22.46
CA SER A 81 8.23 3.48 22.76
C SER A 81 8.22 2.24 23.66
N ALA A 82 7.37 2.21 24.70
CA ALA A 82 7.23 1.03 25.57
C ALA A 82 6.70 -0.19 24.80
N PHE A 83 5.71 0.00 23.92
CA PHE A 83 5.18 -1.09 23.10
C PHE A 83 6.28 -1.75 22.25
N PHE A 84 7.00 -0.97 21.43
CA PHE A 84 8.05 -1.52 20.58
C PHE A 84 9.24 -2.08 21.36
N ALA A 85 9.60 -1.47 22.50
CA ALA A 85 10.65 -1.99 23.39
C ALA A 85 10.25 -3.31 24.09
N SER A 86 8.95 -3.61 24.19
CA SER A 86 8.47 -4.87 24.78
C SER A 86 8.52 -6.05 23.80
N LEU A 87 8.68 -5.79 22.50
CA LEU A 87 8.72 -6.84 21.48
C LEU A 87 10.04 -7.62 21.58
N PRO A 88 10.01 -8.96 21.43
CA PRO A 88 11.20 -9.78 21.58
C PRO A 88 12.21 -9.49 20.46
N SER A 89 13.48 -9.32 20.83
CA SER A 89 14.55 -8.99 19.88
C SER A 89 15.03 -10.16 19.02
N ASN A 90 14.61 -11.39 19.33
CA ASN A 90 15.07 -12.61 18.66
C ASN A 90 13.92 -13.28 17.89
N GLN A 91 14.25 -13.91 16.77
CA GLN A 91 13.37 -14.87 16.10
C GLN A 91 13.30 -16.14 16.95
N GLU A 92 12.50 -16.13 18.00
CA GLU A 92 12.04 -17.34 18.68
C GLU A 92 10.78 -17.85 17.98
N ASP A 93 10.56 -19.17 17.99
CA ASP A 93 9.44 -19.81 17.28
C ASP A 93 8.05 -19.33 17.74
N GLU A 94 7.98 -18.57 18.85
CA GLU A 94 6.76 -17.96 19.43
C GLU A 94 6.75 -16.42 19.36
N ALA A 95 7.73 -15.78 18.71
CA ALA A 95 7.77 -14.33 18.62
C ALA A 95 6.62 -13.77 17.76
N PRO A 96 5.98 -12.66 18.17
CA PRO A 96 4.87 -12.08 17.43
C PRO A 96 5.37 -11.49 16.11
N GLY A 97 4.76 -11.86 14.99
CA GLY A 97 5.12 -11.33 13.67
C GLY A 97 4.65 -9.88 13.50
N ILE A 98 5.46 -8.92 13.91
CA ILE A 98 5.18 -7.49 13.79
C ILE A 98 6.31 -6.84 13.00
N TYR A 99 5.97 -5.94 12.09
CA TYR A 99 6.95 -5.12 11.39
C TYR A 99 6.58 -3.65 11.38
N HIS A 100 7.59 -2.79 11.36
CA HIS A 100 7.48 -1.35 11.24
C HIS A 100 8.46 -0.87 10.16
N GLU A 101 7.93 -0.47 9.01
CA GLU A 101 8.70 0.06 7.89
C GLU A 101 8.50 1.57 7.82
N THR A 102 9.56 2.34 8.03
CA THR A 102 9.57 3.80 7.98
C THR A 102 10.23 4.27 6.70
N LEU A 103 9.53 5.14 5.96
CA LEU A 103 10.02 5.77 4.74
C LEU A 103 10.05 7.28 4.93
N THR A 104 11.22 7.90 4.88
CA THR A 104 11.37 9.37 4.82
C THR A 104 11.47 9.81 3.37
N ILE A 105 10.43 10.46 2.87
CA ILE A 105 10.31 10.80 1.45
C ILE A 105 10.57 12.29 1.24
N GLN A 106 11.57 12.59 0.42
CA GLN A 106 11.88 13.97 0.03
C GLN A 106 10.95 14.43 -1.10
N PRO A 107 10.45 15.68 -1.08
CA PRO A 107 9.56 16.21 -2.12
C PRO A 107 10.10 16.10 -3.55
N SER A 108 11.43 16.19 -3.71
CA SER A 108 12.09 16.09 -5.02
C SER A 108 12.16 14.67 -5.59
N ARG A 109 11.72 13.66 -4.85
CA ARG A 109 11.86 12.24 -5.19
C ARG A 109 10.55 11.46 -5.11
N ILE A 110 9.41 12.16 -5.11
CA ILE A 110 8.09 11.57 -5.17
C ILE A 110 7.29 12.19 -6.32
N GLN A 111 6.48 11.35 -6.96
CA GLN A 111 5.46 11.77 -7.91
C GLN A 111 4.14 11.12 -7.53
N GLY A 112 3.07 11.92 -7.51
CA GLY A 112 1.70 11.43 -7.37
C GLY A 112 0.88 11.72 -8.63
N ALA A 113 0.02 10.80 -9.03
CA ALA A 113 -0.92 10.97 -10.13
C ALA A 113 -2.32 10.48 -9.75
N THR A 114 -3.35 11.21 -10.19
CA THR A 114 -4.74 10.91 -9.83
C THR A 114 -5.76 11.36 -10.86
N ASN A 115 -6.91 10.71 -10.92
CA ASN A 115 -8.06 11.18 -11.70
C ASN A 115 -8.93 12.22 -10.97
N HIS A 116 -8.70 12.48 -9.67
CA HIS A 116 -9.41 13.48 -8.88
C HIS A 116 -8.49 14.55 -8.26
N PRO A 117 -8.98 15.79 -8.04
CA PRO A 117 -8.21 16.83 -7.36
C PRO A 117 -8.12 16.63 -5.83
N VAL A 118 -8.55 15.47 -5.31
CA VAL A 118 -8.55 15.14 -3.88
C VAL A 118 -7.66 13.92 -3.66
N PRO A 119 -6.75 13.94 -2.67
CA PRO A 119 -5.97 12.76 -2.30
C PRO A 119 -6.86 11.60 -1.86
N SER A 120 -6.63 10.40 -2.43
CA SER A 120 -7.31 9.17 -2.00
C SER A 120 -6.36 8.03 -1.65
N GLY A 121 -5.09 8.09 -2.06
CA GLY A 121 -4.03 7.12 -1.72
C GLY A 121 -4.19 5.72 -2.32
N CYS A 122 -5.20 5.46 -3.16
CA CYS A 122 -5.55 4.10 -3.59
C CYS A 122 -6.52 4.07 -4.80
N GLN A 123 -6.94 2.86 -5.18
CA GLN A 123 -8.13 2.59 -5.99
C GLN A 123 -9.36 2.53 -5.07
N ASP A 124 -10.34 3.42 -5.24
CA ASP A 124 -11.51 3.57 -4.36
C ASP A 124 -12.78 3.74 -5.20
N HIS A 125 -13.71 2.80 -5.04
CA HIS A 125 -15.01 2.72 -5.73
C HIS A 125 -16.18 3.10 -4.82
N SER A 126 -15.92 3.52 -3.57
CA SER A 126 -16.98 3.81 -2.60
C SER A 126 -17.97 4.87 -3.09
N ALA A 127 -17.50 5.82 -3.90
CA ALA A 127 -18.32 6.88 -4.49
C ALA A 127 -18.73 6.63 -5.96
N ALA A 128 -18.33 5.51 -6.56
CA ALA A 128 -18.65 5.19 -7.96
C ALA A 128 -20.15 4.85 -8.12
N SER A 129 -20.80 5.41 -9.16
CA SER A 129 -22.20 5.13 -9.46
C SER A 129 -22.41 3.70 -9.96
N GLU A 130 -23.67 3.25 -10.07
CA GLU A 130 -23.98 1.93 -10.63
C GLU A 130 -23.56 1.81 -12.10
N GLU A 131 -23.77 2.87 -12.89
CA GLU A 131 -23.36 2.93 -14.30
C GLU A 131 -21.82 2.86 -14.43
N GLU A 132 -21.11 3.58 -13.55
CA GLU A 132 -19.65 3.56 -13.52
C GLU A 132 -19.11 2.20 -13.11
N ARG A 133 -19.71 1.55 -12.10
CA ARG A 133 -19.34 0.19 -11.69
C ARG A 133 -19.61 -0.84 -12.79
N THR A 134 -20.71 -0.69 -13.51
CA THR A 134 -21.04 -1.52 -14.67
C THR A 134 -20.00 -1.34 -15.77
N TYR A 135 -19.68 -0.09 -16.11
CA TYR A 135 -18.64 0.22 -17.09
C TYR A 135 -17.29 -0.37 -16.67
N TRP A 136 -16.92 -0.25 -15.40
CA TRP A 136 -15.69 -0.83 -14.86
C TRP A 136 -15.65 -2.35 -15.02
N SER A 137 -16.72 -3.03 -14.60
CA SER A 137 -16.86 -4.48 -14.74
C SER A 137 -16.66 -4.94 -16.18
N GLU A 138 -17.28 -4.24 -17.14
CA GLU A 138 -17.24 -4.60 -18.57
C GLU A 138 -15.89 -4.27 -19.25
N ARG A 139 -15.19 -3.22 -18.82
CA ARG A 139 -14.08 -2.63 -19.57
C ARG A 139 -12.72 -2.71 -18.87
N PHE A 140 -12.71 -2.75 -17.55
CA PHE A 140 -11.49 -2.63 -16.76
C PHE A 140 -11.21 -3.82 -15.86
N ASP A 141 -12.22 -4.49 -15.31
CA ASP A 141 -12.05 -5.50 -14.26
C ASP A 141 -11.04 -6.60 -14.63
N SER A 142 -11.24 -7.25 -15.79
CA SER A 142 -10.31 -8.29 -16.24
C SER A 142 -8.89 -7.78 -16.50
N LEU A 143 -8.74 -6.57 -17.05
CA LEU A 143 -7.42 -5.99 -17.34
C LEU A 143 -6.70 -5.61 -16.04
N SER A 144 -7.44 -5.03 -15.10
CA SER A 144 -6.95 -4.64 -13.78
C SER A 144 -6.51 -5.86 -12.98
N GLN A 145 -7.36 -6.89 -12.88
CA GLN A 145 -7.02 -8.11 -12.14
C GLN A 145 -5.78 -8.81 -12.71
N GLU A 146 -5.68 -8.92 -14.04
CA GLU A 146 -4.53 -9.54 -14.70
C GLU A 146 -3.25 -8.72 -14.46
N TRP A 147 -3.30 -7.40 -14.63
CA TRP A 147 -2.16 -6.53 -14.33
C TRP A 147 -1.73 -6.63 -12.87
N VAL A 148 -2.66 -6.54 -11.91
CA VAL A 148 -2.36 -6.64 -10.48
C VAL A 148 -1.77 -8.00 -10.15
N GLY A 149 -2.31 -9.09 -10.71
CA GLY A 149 -1.74 -10.43 -10.56
C GLY A 149 -0.31 -10.52 -11.09
N GLN A 150 -0.03 -9.95 -12.27
CA GLN A 150 1.30 -9.92 -12.86
C GLN A 150 2.31 -9.17 -11.98
N VAL A 151 1.98 -7.96 -11.52
CA VAL A 151 2.93 -7.16 -10.72
C VAL A 151 3.20 -7.77 -9.34
N LEU A 152 2.17 -8.32 -8.68
CA LEU A 152 2.33 -8.97 -7.38
C LEU A 152 3.06 -10.33 -7.50
N GLY A 153 2.96 -11.00 -8.64
CA GLY A 153 3.65 -12.27 -8.91
C GLY A 153 5.03 -12.14 -9.54
N ALA A 154 5.47 -10.93 -9.91
CA ALA A 154 6.68 -10.73 -10.70
C ALA A 154 7.97 -11.12 -9.97
N GLY A 155 8.01 -10.90 -8.65
CA GLY A 155 9.17 -11.16 -7.79
C GLY A 155 10.46 -10.51 -8.29
N LEU A 156 11.60 -10.95 -7.72
CA LEU A 156 12.91 -10.42 -8.08
C LEU A 156 13.26 -10.52 -9.57
N PRO A 157 12.91 -11.59 -10.31
CA PRO A 157 13.13 -11.63 -11.76
C PRO A 157 12.43 -10.51 -12.53
N GLY A 158 11.28 -10.02 -12.03
CA GLY A 158 10.59 -8.84 -12.55
C GLY A 158 11.03 -7.51 -11.91
N GLY A 159 12.03 -7.54 -11.02
CA GLY A 159 12.52 -6.39 -10.26
C GLY A 159 11.61 -5.96 -9.11
N VAL A 160 10.66 -6.79 -8.69
CA VAL A 160 9.78 -6.57 -7.54
C VAL A 160 10.40 -7.25 -6.32
N VAL A 161 10.87 -6.44 -5.37
CA VAL A 161 11.54 -6.87 -4.16
C VAL A 161 10.54 -7.34 -3.10
N SER A 162 9.45 -6.60 -2.96
CA SER A 162 8.34 -6.92 -2.05
C SER A 162 7.06 -6.38 -2.66
N SER A 163 5.99 -7.15 -2.52
CA SER A 163 4.69 -6.82 -3.06
C SER A 163 3.60 -7.24 -2.11
N ARG A 164 2.76 -6.29 -1.72
CA ARG A 164 1.55 -6.54 -0.93
C ARG A 164 0.40 -5.89 -1.65
N GLY A 165 -0.63 -6.65 -1.91
CA GLY A 165 -1.89 -6.05 -2.28
C GLY A 165 -2.89 -6.21 -1.14
N CYS A 166 -3.60 -5.14 -0.88
CA CYS A 166 -4.35 -4.95 0.34
C CYS A 166 -5.73 -4.34 0.05
N TYR A 167 -6.66 -4.47 1.00
CA TYR A 167 -7.97 -3.85 0.93
C TYR A 167 -8.39 -3.24 2.26
N SER A 168 -9.29 -2.26 2.21
CA SER A 168 -9.96 -1.72 3.39
C SER A 168 -11.23 -2.52 3.68
N SER A 169 -11.33 -3.15 4.85
CA SER A 169 -12.56 -3.86 5.25
C SER A 169 -13.73 -2.91 5.57
N SER A 170 -13.44 -1.62 5.73
CA SER A 170 -14.44 -0.58 5.96
C SER A 170 -15.34 -0.29 4.73
N VAL A 171 -14.88 -0.67 3.53
CA VAL A 171 -15.62 -0.52 2.28
C VAL A 171 -16.02 -1.91 1.79
N PRO A 172 -17.33 -2.22 1.68
CA PRO A 172 -17.78 -3.53 1.23
C PRO A 172 -17.24 -3.87 -0.16
N SER A 173 -16.86 -5.13 -0.37
CA SER A 173 -16.54 -5.62 -1.70
C SER A 173 -17.80 -5.59 -2.58
N THR A 174 -17.61 -5.21 -3.84
CA THR A 174 -18.68 -5.21 -4.85
C THR A 174 -18.58 -6.40 -5.81
N ILE A 175 -17.60 -7.28 -5.62
CA ILE A 175 -17.45 -8.51 -6.42
C ILE A 175 -18.41 -9.59 -5.92
N SER A 176 -19.19 -10.17 -6.84
CA SER A 176 -19.78 -11.48 -6.66
C SER A 176 -18.71 -12.54 -6.92
N THR A 177 -18.26 -13.25 -5.88
CA THR A 177 -17.29 -14.34 -6.03
C THR A 177 -17.92 -15.46 -6.86
N SER A 178 -17.54 -15.55 -8.14
CA SER A 178 -17.78 -16.77 -8.92
C SER A 178 -16.68 -17.79 -8.59
N GLU A 179 -17.08 -18.96 -8.11
CA GLU A 179 -16.16 -20.04 -7.76
C GLU A 179 -15.35 -20.48 -8.99
N GLY A 180 -14.02 -20.60 -8.85
CA GLY A 180 -13.17 -21.36 -9.78
C GLY A 180 -12.16 -20.58 -10.62
N VAL A 181 -12.15 -19.24 -10.63
CA VAL A 181 -11.09 -18.48 -11.32
C VAL A 181 -10.05 -17.99 -10.31
N LYS A 182 -8.78 -18.40 -10.48
CA LYS A 182 -7.65 -17.82 -9.75
C LYS A 182 -7.48 -16.36 -10.17
N ARG A 183 -8.22 -15.46 -9.51
CA ARG A 183 -8.18 -14.01 -9.71
C ARG A 183 -7.53 -13.37 -8.51
N TYR A 184 -6.75 -12.32 -8.75
CA TYR A 184 -6.39 -11.44 -7.67
C TYR A 184 -7.66 -10.69 -7.22
N PRO A 185 -8.10 -10.81 -5.95
CA PRO A 185 -9.43 -10.38 -5.54
C PRO A 185 -9.40 -8.89 -5.20
N LEU A 186 -9.22 -8.03 -6.20
CA LEU A 186 -9.56 -6.62 -6.01
C LEU A 186 -10.97 -6.56 -5.46
N THR A 187 -11.17 -5.98 -4.29
CA THR A 187 -12.51 -5.95 -3.70
C THR A 187 -13.49 -5.13 -4.53
N LEU A 188 -12.95 -4.26 -5.41
CA LEU A 188 -13.69 -3.19 -6.08
C LEU A 188 -14.45 -2.32 -5.06
N GLY A 189 -13.91 -2.26 -3.84
CA GLY A 189 -14.25 -1.32 -2.80
C GLY A 189 -13.09 -0.34 -2.70
N ARG A 190 -12.18 -0.59 -1.76
CA ARG A 190 -10.97 0.22 -1.57
C ARG A 190 -9.75 -0.69 -1.50
N ASP A 191 -8.90 -0.63 -2.52
CA ASP A 191 -7.75 -1.51 -2.72
C ASP A 191 -6.43 -0.70 -2.85
N VAL A 192 -5.38 -1.19 -2.20
CA VAL A 192 -4.05 -0.56 -2.16
C VAL A 192 -2.99 -1.58 -2.60
N GLN A 193 -2.05 -1.15 -3.44
CA GLN A 193 -0.87 -1.94 -3.79
C GLN A 193 0.37 -1.27 -3.18
N LEU A 194 1.13 -2.02 -2.37
CA LEU A 194 2.40 -1.60 -1.80
C LEU A 194 3.50 -2.41 -2.50
N LEU A 195 4.32 -1.72 -3.28
CA LEU A 195 5.31 -2.34 -4.15
C LEU A 195 6.68 -1.71 -3.89
N TYR A 196 7.66 -2.56 -3.61
CA TYR A 196 9.07 -2.19 -3.60
C TYR A 196 9.74 -2.74 -4.85
N PHE A 197 10.32 -1.86 -5.65
CA PHE A 197 11.10 -2.22 -6.84
C PHE A 197 12.59 -2.03 -6.58
N VAL A 198 13.42 -2.78 -7.30
CA VAL A 198 14.88 -2.60 -7.29
C VAL A 198 15.24 -1.18 -7.74
N ASP A 199 14.59 -0.70 -8.80
CA ASP A 199 14.75 0.64 -9.33
C ASP A 199 13.52 1.05 -10.18
N LEU A 200 13.51 2.31 -10.62
CA LEU A 200 12.45 2.82 -11.51
C LEU A 200 12.44 2.11 -12.87
N GLN A 201 13.59 1.68 -13.39
CA GLN A 201 13.68 1.04 -14.70
C GLN A 201 12.92 -0.28 -14.74
N HIS A 202 13.02 -1.09 -13.67
CA HIS A 202 12.28 -2.35 -13.54
C HIS A 202 10.78 -2.10 -13.50
N MET A 203 10.31 -1.17 -12.66
CA MET A 203 8.90 -0.79 -12.58
C MET A 203 8.35 -0.35 -13.94
N GLU A 204 9.02 0.58 -14.61
CA GLU A 204 8.58 1.06 -15.91
C GLU A 204 8.61 -0.04 -16.98
N THR A 205 9.63 -0.88 -16.96
CA THR A 205 9.78 -1.98 -17.92
C THR A 205 8.67 -3.01 -17.74
N LEU A 206 8.35 -3.38 -16.49
CA LEU A 206 7.26 -4.29 -16.17
C LEU A 206 5.93 -3.74 -16.68
N GLY A 207 5.64 -2.47 -16.39
CA GLY A 207 4.43 -1.79 -16.86
C GLY A 207 4.36 -1.65 -18.40
N ARG A 208 5.48 -1.44 -19.09
CA ARG A 208 5.51 -1.31 -20.56
C ARG A 208 5.41 -2.64 -21.28
N LYS A 209 5.91 -3.73 -20.70
CA LYS A 209 5.88 -5.07 -21.29
C LYS A 209 4.53 -5.77 -21.12
N SER A 210 3.76 -5.43 -20.09
CA SER A 210 2.42 -5.96 -19.89
C SER A 210 1.44 -5.39 -20.91
N ALA A 211 0.93 -6.25 -21.80
CA ALA A 211 -0.06 -5.85 -22.79
C ALA A 211 -1.37 -5.41 -22.11
N GLU A 212 -1.71 -6.03 -20.99
CA GLU A 212 -2.89 -5.73 -20.19
C GLU A 212 -2.77 -4.37 -19.53
N HIS A 213 -1.63 -4.04 -18.92
CA HIS A 213 -1.40 -2.72 -18.34
C HIS A 213 -1.44 -1.62 -19.40
N VAL A 214 -0.84 -1.84 -20.56
CA VAL A 214 -0.86 -0.86 -21.67
C VAL A 214 -2.30 -0.61 -22.16
N LYS A 215 -3.09 -1.69 -22.35
CA LYS A 215 -4.50 -1.59 -22.74
C LYS A 215 -5.33 -0.90 -21.66
N LEU A 216 -5.15 -1.28 -20.39
CA LEU A 216 -5.82 -0.70 -19.23
C LEU A 216 -5.56 0.79 -19.16
N ARG A 217 -4.28 1.20 -19.21
CA ARG A 217 -3.89 2.61 -19.17
C ARG A 217 -4.54 3.40 -20.31
N LYS A 218 -4.52 2.86 -21.54
CA LYS A 218 -5.13 3.53 -22.70
C LYS A 218 -6.64 3.71 -22.50
N ALA A 219 -7.35 2.64 -22.21
CA ALA A 219 -8.80 2.67 -22.03
C ALA A 219 -9.22 3.54 -20.83
N PHE A 220 -8.45 3.51 -19.73
CA PHE A 220 -8.69 4.34 -18.56
C PHE A 220 -8.53 5.82 -18.89
N MET A 221 -7.47 6.20 -19.63
CA MET A 221 -7.27 7.58 -20.06
C MET A 221 -8.35 8.07 -21.03
N GLU A 222 -8.89 7.19 -21.88
CA GLU A 222 -10.01 7.50 -22.77
C GLU A 222 -11.33 7.71 -21.99
N ALA A 223 -11.59 6.90 -20.97
CA ALA A 223 -12.83 6.99 -20.19
C ALA A 223 -12.81 8.10 -19.12
N TYR A 224 -11.72 8.22 -18.36
CA TYR A 224 -11.58 9.14 -17.23
C TYR A 224 -10.81 10.43 -17.55
N GLY A 225 -10.20 10.53 -18.73
CA GLY A 225 -9.54 11.76 -19.20
C GLY A 225 -10.54 12.85 -19.59
N PRO A 226 -10.09 14.11 -19.80
CA PRO A 226 -10.97 15.22 -20.21
C PRO A 226 -11.81 14.87 -21.44
N GLY A 227 -13.13 14.98 -21.31
CA GLY A 227 -14.10 14.65 -22.37
C GLY A 227 -14.47 13.16 -22.48
N GLY A 228 -13.90 12.30 -21.64
CA GLY A 228 -14.26 10.89 -21.55
C GLY A 228 -15.61 10.66 -20.87
N VAL A 229 -16.21 9.49 -21.11
CA VAL A 229 -17.56 9.13 -20.62
C VAL A 229 -17.68 9.01 -19.10
N LEU A 230 -16.56 8.82 -18.41
CA LEU A 230 -16.45 8.77 -16.95
C LEU A 230 -15.63 9.95 -16.40
N PHE A 231 -15.44 11.03 -17.18
CA PHE A 231 -14.74 12.21 -16.70
C PHE A 231 -15.49 12.85 -15.53
N GLY A 232 -14.84 12.89 -14.36
CA GLY A 232 -15.48 13.35 -13.12
C GLY A 232 -16.40 12.32 -12.45
N GLY A 233 -16.31 11.04 -12.83
CA GLY A 233 -16.94 9.92 -12.14
C GLY A 233 -16.53 9.81 -10.67
N GLY A 234 -17.14 8.89 -9.92
CA GLY A 234 -16.89 8.75 -8.49
C GLY A 234 -15.68 7.89 -8.12
N LEU A 235 -15.17 7.05 -9.04
CA LEU A 235 -13.99 6.24 -8.82
C LEU A 235 -12.76 7.11 -8.62
N LYS A 236 -12.02 6.89 -7.53
CA LYS A 236 -10.73 7.55 -7.29
C LYS A 236 -9.61 6.57 -7.52
N LEU A 237 -8.71 6.88 -8.43
CA LEU A 237 -7.47 6.14 -8.66
C LEU A 237 -6.31 7.08 -8.37
N TRP A 238 -5.45 6.66 -7.45
CA TRP A 238 -4.26 7.39 -7.05
C TRP A 238 -3.04 6.47 -7.05
N VAL A 239 -1.92 6.97 -7.59
CA VAL A 239 -0.63 6.28 -7.61
C VAL A 239 0.43 7.22 -7.06
N GLU A 240 1.23 6.73 -6.11
CA GLU A 240 2.42 7.40 -5.60
C GLU A 240 3.64 6.57 -5.94
N THR A 241 4.70 7.24 -6.37
CA THR A 241 5.97 6.60 -6.68
C THR A 241 7.07 7.45 -6.08
N ALA A 242 7.88 6.84 -5.20
CA ALA A 242 8.99 7.51 -4.54
C ALA A 242 10.31 6.76 -4.75
N VAL A 243 11.41 7.51 -4.85
CA VAL A 243 12.77 6.97 -4.89
C VAL A 243 13.46 7.20 -3.56
N LEU A 244 13.69 6.10 -2.84
CA LEU A 244 14.42 6.07 -1.58
C LEU A 244 15.93 5.97 -1.84
N ARG A 245 16.72 6.67 -1.05
CA ARG A 245 18.18 6.54 -0.95
C ARG A 245 18.50 5.79 0.34
N ASP A 246 19.77 5.45 0.48
CA ASP A 246 20.30 4.98 1.74
C ASP A 246 19.93 5.94 2.89
N GLY A 247 19.52 5.37 4.02
CA GLY A 247 19.02 6.10 5.19
C GLY A 247 17.56 6.59 5.12
N ASP A 248 16.89 6.57 3.97
CA ASP A 248 15.47 6.96 3.89
C ASP A 248 14.51 5.84 4.31
N PHE A 249 14.98 4.59 4.31
CA PHE A 249 14.21 3.42 4.73
C PHE A 249 14.79 2.85 6.01
N LYS A 250 13.92 2.57 6.98
CA LYS A 250 14.24 1.76 8.16
C LYS A 250 13.17 0.68 8.31
N GLY A 251 13.58 -0.58 8.26
CA GLY A 251 12.70 -1.73 8.47
C GLY A 251 13.04 -2.42 9.78
N GLU A 252 12.06 -2.52 10.68
CA GLU A 252 12.17 -3.27 11.93
C GLU A 252 11.19 -4.44 11.87
N TYR A 253 11.68 -5.66 12.14
CA TYR A 253 10.93 -6.90 11.99
C TYR A 253 11.13 -7.75 13.25
N TRP A 254 10.05 -7.99 14.00
CA TRP A 254 10.00 -8.82 15.19
C TRP A 254 9.23 -10.08 14.87
N GLY A 255 9.78 -11.27 15.15
CA GLY A 255 9.10 -12.55 14.94
C GLY A 255 8.57 -12.81 13.53
N CYS A 256 9.03 -12.05 12.53
CA CYS A 256 8.46 -12.14 11.19
C CYS A 256 8.97 -13.35 10.42
N GLU A 257 8.07 -13.95 9.63
CA GLU A 257 8.41 -15.02 8.69
C GLU A 257 9.44 -14.52 7.66
N LYS A 258 10.32 -15.44 7.24
CA LYS A 258 11.30 -15.15 6.17
C LYS A 258 10.57 -14.74 4.89
N GLY A 259 10.98 -13.62 4.30
CA GLY A 259 10.35 -13.05 3.11
C GLY A 259 9.39 -11.88 3.40
N THR A 260 9.13 -11.57 4.68
CA THR A 260 8.29 -10.42 5.04
C THR A 260 8.95 -9.10 4.65
N GLY A 261 8.30 -8.33 3.77
CA GLY A 261 8.83 -7.02 3.37
C GLY A 261 10.22 -7.11 2.76
N LEU A 262 11.13 -6.24 3.20
CA LEU A 262 12.52 -6.26 2.73
C LEU A 262 13.40 -7.28 3.47
N LEU A 263 12.88 -7.98 4.49
CA LEU A 263 13.61 -9.08 5.14
C LEU A 263 13.99 -10.19 4.16
N GLY A 264 13.18 -10.40 3.11
CA GLY A 264 13.41 -11.40 2.07
C GLY A 264 14.67 -11.16 1.22
N VAL A 265 15.19 -9.94 1.20
CA VAL A 265 16.36 -9.57 0.39
C VAL A 265 17.55 -9.06 1.21
N ARG A 266 17.44 -9.15 2.54
CA ARG A 266 18.53 -8.81 3.46
C ARG A 266 19.80 -9.60 3.10
N GLY A 267 20.91 -8.89 2.91
CA GLY A 267 22.19 -9.48 2.49
C GLY A 267 22.31 -9.95 1.03
N VAL A 268 21.23 -9.91 0.24
CA VAL A 268 21.26 -10.23 -1.21
C VAL A 268 21.44 -8.95 -2.05
N MET A 269 20.89 -7.82 -1.58
CA MET A 269 20.96 -6.52 -2.26
C MET A 269 21.93 -5.52 -1.63
N GLY A 270 22.77 -5.94 -0.68
CA GLY A 270 23.63 -5.02 0.08
C GLY A 270 22.88 -4.11 1.05
N VAL A 271 21.61 -4.45 1.36
CA VAL A 271 20.81 -3.84 2.43
C VAL A 271 21.12 -4.62 3.71
N GLU A 272 21.87 -4.01 4.64
CA GLU A 272 22.15 -4.55 5.98
C GLU A 272 20.98 -4.36 6.96
#